data_AF-A0A845UZW6-F1
#
_entry.id   AF-A0A845UZW6-F1
#
_cell.length_a   1.000
_cell.length_b   1.000
_cell.length_c   1.000
_cell.angle_alpha   90.00
_cell.angle_beta   90.00
_cell.angle_gamma   90.00
#
_symmetry.space_group_name_H-M   'P 1'
#
loop_
_entity.id
_entity.type
_entity.pdbx_description
1 polymer ?
#
loop_
_entity_poly.entity_id
_entity_poly.type
_entity_poly.pdbx_seq_one_letter_code
_entity_poly.pdbx_strand_id
1 'polypeptide(L)' 'MLTLDELIIGLVLMTPFLLIPTAVGWWRGHPRLGALFALNTLGLVFFGIGWILALIWAATEPERSTRHQ' A
#
# COMPACT_ATOMS: atom_id res chain seq x y z
N MET A 1 9.27 -16.39 25.34
CA MET A 1 8.86 -14.98 25.50
C MET A 1 9.39 -14.25 24.29
N LEU A 2 8.55 -13.50 23.57
CA LEU A 2 9.06 -12.60 22.55
C LEU A 2 9.68 -11.38 23.25
N THR A 3 10.91 -11.06 22.91
CA THR A 3 11.63 -9.89 23.38
C THR A 3 11.20 -8.65 22.59
N LEU A 4 11.44 -7.47 23.17
CA LEU A 4 11.16 -6.20 22.50
C LEU A 4 11.95 -6.09 21.18
N ASP A 5 13.18 -6.58 21.17
CA ASP A 5 14.06 -6.56 19.99
C ASP A 5 13.49 -7.43 18.86
N GLU A 6 12.99 -8.62 19.17
CA GLU A 6 12.34 -9.49 18.19
C GLU A 6 11.09 -8.85 17.58
N LEU A 7 10.30 -8.11 18.38
CA LEU A 7 9.15 -7.35 17.89
C LEU A 7 9.57 -6.21 16.96
N ILE A 8 10.59 -5.44 17.33
CA ILE A 8 11.09 -4.33 16.52
C ILE A 8 11.65 -4.85 15.20
N ILE A 9 12.47 -5.91 15.23
CA ILE A 9 13.03 -6.56 14.04
C ILE A 9 11.91 -7.06 13.14
N GLY A 10 10.91 -7.74 13.70
CA GLY A 10 9.74 -8.21 12.94
C GLY A 10 8.98 -7.07 12.27
N LEU A 11 8.73 -5.97 12.98
CA LEU A 11 8.04 -4.80 12.44
C LEU A 11 8.83 -4.14 11.30
N VAL A 12 10.13 -3.95 11.49
CA VAL A 12 11.02 -3.36 10.47
C VAL A 12 11.05 -4.22 9.21
N LEU A 13 11.14 -5.55 9.35
CA LEU A 13 11.13 -6.48 8.21
C LEU A 13 9.79 -6.52 7.49
N MET A 14 8.68 -6.33 8.20
CA MET A 14 7.35 -6.26 7.59
C MET A 14 7.07 -4.92 6.89
N THR A 15 7.70 -3.83 7.34
CA THR A 15 7.49 -2.47 6.80
C THR A 15 7.52 -2.39 5.26
N PRO A 16 8.52 -2.95 4.54
CA PRO A 16 8.52 -2.90 3.08
C PRO A 16 7.33 -3.65 2.46
N PHE A 17 6.86 -4.75 3.05
CA PHE A 17 5.67 -5.46 2.57
C PHE A 17 4.40 -4.63 2.73
N LEU A 18 4.28 -3.90 3.84
CA LEU A 18 3.14 -3.03 4.09
C LEU A 18 3.05 -1.87 3.09
N LEU A 19 4.15 -1.50 2.43
CA LEU A 19 4.21 -0.39 1.47
C LEU A 19 4.09 -0.83 0.00
N ILE A 20 3.95 -2.13 -0.28
CA ILE A 20 3.86 -2.66 -1.66
C ILE A 20 2.74 -1.98 -2.47
N PRO A 21 1.49 -1.82 -1.99
CA PRO A 21 0.43 -1.20 -2.78
C PRO A 21 0.78 0.23 -3.19
N THR A 22 1.33 1.01 -2.26
CA THR A 22 1.76 2.38 -2.51
C THR A 22 2.94 2.44 -3.49
N ALA A 23 3.91 1.53 -3.36
CA ALA A 23 5.04 1.43 -4.28
C ALA A 23 4.59 1.05 -5.71
N VAL A 24 3.66 0.09 -5.85
CA VAL A 24 3.08 -0.29 -7.15
C VAL A 24 2.34 0.89 -7.76
N GLY A 25 1.52 1.59 -6.96
CA GLY A 25 0.82 2.78 -7.42
C GLY A 25 1.77 3.89 -7.88
N TRP A 26 2.86 4.13 -7.13
CA TRP A 26 3.88 5.10 -7.50
C TRP A 26 4.56 4.72 -8.82
N TRP A 27 5.02 3.47 -8.93
CA TRP A 27 5.72 2.98 -10.12
C TRP A 27 4.86 3.02 -11.38
N ARG A 28 3.54 2.86 -11.23
CA ARG A 28 2.56 2.92 -12.33
C ARG A 28 1.92 4.30 -12.53
N GLY A 29 2.41 5.33 -11.85
CA GLY A 29 1.89 6.70 -12.01
C GLY A 29 0.42 6.85 -11.63
N HIS A 30 -0.06 6.14 -10.61
CA HIS A 30 -1.46 6.15 -10.21
C HIS A 30 -1.94 7.59 -9.91
N PRO A 31 -3.04 8.07 -10.52
CA PRO A 31 -3.42 9.48 -10.47
C PRO A 31 -3.77 9.97 -9.05
N ARG A 32 -4.09 9.05 -8.14
CA ARG A 32 -4.51 9.35 -6.76
C ARG A 32 -3.64 8.64 -5.73
N LEU A 33 -2.32 8.89 -5.75
CA LEU A 33 -1.38 8.29 -4.78
C LEU A 33 -1.77 8.56 -3.32
N GLY A 34 -2.28 9.75 -3.00
CA GLY A 34 -2.72 10.07 -1.63
C GLY A 34 -3.88 9.21 -1.15
N ALA A 35 -4.87 8.95 -2.01
CA ALA A 35 -6.00 8.08 -1.69
C ALA A 35 -5.57 6.62 -1.56
N LEU A 36 -4.62 6.19 -2.39
CA LEU A 36 -4.02 4.87 -2.34
C LEU A 36 -3.24 4.64 -1.03
N PHE A 37 -2.48 5.64 -0.59
CA PHE A 37 -1.78 5.61 0.70
C PHE A 37 -2.76 5.55 1.87
N ALA A 38 -3.80 6.38 1.87
CA ALA A 38 -4.84 6.33 2.89
C ALA A 38 -5.54 4.96 2.95
N LEU A 39 -5.86 4.38 1.79
CA LEU A 39 -6.47 3.05 1.70
C LEU A 39 -5.53 1.95 2.21
N ASN A 40 -4.23 2.07 1.92
CA ASN A 40 -3.19 1.18 2.44
C ASN A 40 -3.12 1.24 3.98
N THR A 41 -3.09 2.45 4.56
CA THR A 41 -3.06 2.65 6.02
C THR A 41 -4.33 2.16 6.70
N LEU A 42 -5.52 2.44 6.14
CA LEU A 42 -6.78 1.91 6.63
C LEU A 42 -6.81 0.39 6.53
N GLY A 43 -6.23 -0.17 5.47
CA GLY A 43 -6.09 -1.61 5.28
C GLY A 43 -5.34 -2.29 6.39
N LEU A 44 -4.30 -1.66 6.94
CA LEU A 44 -3.57 -2.19 8.09
C LEU A 44 -4.43 -2.26 9.35
N VAL A 45 -5.34 -1.30 9.55
CA VAL A 45 -6.29 -1.26 10.67
C VAL A 45 -7.38 -2.32 10.51
N PHE A 46 -7.86 -2.54 9.28
CA PHE A 46 -8.92 -3.51 8.96
C PHE A 46 -8.38 -4.88 8.53
N PHE A 47 -7.42 -5.44 9.27
CA PHE A 47 -6.90 -6.81 9.08
C PHE A 47 -6.36 -7.13 7.67
N GLY A 48 -5.82 -6.13 6.97
CA GLY A 48 -5.21 -6.31 5.64
C GLY A 48 -6.20 -6.27 4.46
N ILE A 49 -7.51 -6.15 4.70
CA ILE A 49 -8.50 -6.10 3.60
C ILE A 49 -8.25 -4.87 2.72
N GLY A 50 -8.09 -3.70 3.33
CA GLY A 50 -7.79 -2.47 2.58
C GLY A 50 -6.43 -2.49 1.89
N TRP A 51 -5.47 -3.30 2.38
CA TRP A 51 -4.17 -3.47 1.74
C TRP A 51 -4.33 -4.22 0.41
N ILE A 52 -5.13 -5.31 0.40
CA ILE A 52 -5.43 -6.07 -0.83
C ILE A 52 -6.21 -5.19 -1.81
N LEU A 53 -7.20 -4.44 -1.33
CA LEU A 53 -7.97 -3.51 -2.18
C LEU A 53 -7.08 -2.40 -2.76
N ALA A 54 -6.17 -1.84 -1.97
CA ALA A 54 -5.19 -0.87 -2.45
C ALA A 54 -4.26 -1.48 -3.51
N LEU A 55 -3.83 -2.73 -3.33
CA LEU A 55 -2.98 -3.41 -4.30
C LEU A 55 -3.71 -3.65 -5.62
N ILE A 56 -4.93 -4.17 -5.56
CA ILE A 56 -5.77 -4.38 -6.74
C ILE A 56 -5.99 -3.05 -7.45
N TRP A 57 -6.33 -1.99 -6.72
CA TRP A 57 -6.59 -0.68 -7.32
C TRP A 57 -5.33 -0.10 -7.98
N ALA A 58 -4.18 -0.17 -7.30
CA ALA A 58 -2.89 0.20 -7.87
C ALA A 58 -2.56 -0.62 -9.13
N ALA A 59 -3.03 -1.87 -9.21
CA ALA A 59 -2.81 -2.79 -10.30
C ALA A 59 -3.83 -2.65 -11.47
N THR A 60 -4.98 -2.03 -11.26
CA THR A 60 -6.03 -1.96 -12.28
C THR A 60 -6.25 -0.56 -12.85
N GLU A 61 -5.92 0.50 -12.12
CA GLU A 61 -6.10 1.87 -12.61
C GLU A 61 -5.09 2.18 -13.72
N PRO A 62 -5.54 2.63 -14.90
CA PRO A 62 -4.64 2.96 -16.00
C PRO A 62 -3.84 4.24 -15.67
N GLU A 63 -2.54 4.19 -15.98
CA GLU A 63 -1.51 5.23 -15.83
C GLU A 63 -1.85 6.59 -16.51
N ARG A 64 -2.99 6.70 -17.21
CA ARG A 64 -3.37 7.86 -18.03
C ARG A 64 -4.89 8.08 -18.14
N SER A 65 -5.56 8.56 -17.09
CA SER A 65 -6.85 9.26 -17.29
C SER A 65 -6.70 10.76 -17.64
N THR A 66 -5.48 11.25 -17.87
CA THR A 66 -5.19 12.63 -18.33
C THR A 66 -4.98 12.76 -19.84
N ARG A 67 -5.59 11.89 -20.67
CA ARG A 67 -5.57 12.09 -22.13
C ARG A 67 -6.99 12.01 -22.68
N HIS A 68 -7.48 13.18 -23.10
CA HIS A 68 -8.76 13.49 -23.76
C HIS A 68 -9.94 13.85 -22.83
N GLN A 69 -9.88 15.06 -22.26
CA GLN A 69 -11.00 16.01 -22.37
C GLN A 69 -10.68 16.97 -23.51
#